data_AF-G0EM69-F1
#
_entry.id   AF-G0EM69-F1
#
_cell.length_a   1.000
_cell.length_b   1.000
_cell.length_c   1.000
_cell.angle_alpha   90.00
_cell.angle_beta   90.00
_cell.angle_gamma   90.00
#
_symmetry.space_group_name_H-M   'P 1'
#
loop_
_entity.id
_entity.type
_entity.pdbx_description
1 polymer ?
#
loop_
_entity_poly.entity_id
_entity_poly.type
_entity_poly.pdbx_seq_one_letter_code
_entity_poly.pdbx_strand_id
1 'polypeptide(L)'
;MNICLSSDNNYAPYMGTAIASILKNSLEDEKIIFHLIDGGITKENKDKILSLKNIKECEINFYTPDIKMYDEWFEKIPSKVHFSAAMFYRISI
;
A
#
# COMPACT_ATOMS: atom_id res chain seq x y z
N MET A 1 9.50 13.96 -2.53
CA MET A 1 9.03 13.31 -1.29
C MET A 1 8.80 11.82 -1.55
N ASN A 2 9.32 10.94 -0.68
CA ASN A 2 9.07 9.49 -0.74
C ASN A 2 8.05 9.10 0.32
N ILE A 3 7.04 8.31 -0.05
CA ILE A 3 5.93 7.94 0.84
C ILE A 3 5.73 6.43 0.76
N CYS A 4 5.82 5.76 1.91
CA CYS A 4 5.56 4.32 2.00
C CYS A 4 4.17 4.06 2.58
N LEU A 5 3.36 3.25 1.89
CA LEU A 5 2.04 2.81 2.33
C LEU A 5 1.97 1.29 2.22
N SER A 6 1.20 0.64 3.10
CA SER A 6 1.03 -0.81 3.11
C SER A 6 -0.44 -1.15 3.23
N SER A 7 -0.92 -2.10 2.43
CA SER A 7 -2.32 -2.53 2.50
C SER A 7 -2.50 -3.93 1.91
N ASP A 8 -3.54 -4.62 2.40
CA ASP A 8 -4.17 -5.71 1.67
C ASP A 8 -5.20 -5.17 0.65
N ASN A 9 -5.91 -6.08 -0.01
CA ASN A 9 -6.94 -5.71 -0.97
C ASN A 9 -8.16 -4.98 -0.35
N ASN A 10 -8.53 -5.29 0.90
CA ASN A 10 -9.69 -4.72 1.55
C ASN A 10 -9.46 -3.24 1.92
N TYR A 11 -8.22 -2.89 2.25
CA TYR A 11 -7.83 -1.53 2.58
C TYR A 11 -7.30 -0.71 1.39
N ALA A 12 -7.14 -1.32 0.21
CA ALA A 12 -6.64 -0.65 -0.99
C ALA A 12 -7.46 0.60 -1.41
N PRO A 13 -8.80 0.64 -1.29
CA PRO A 13 -9.57 1.85 -1.57
C PRO A 13 -9.18 3.03 -0.67
N TYR A 14 -8.94 2.79 0.62
CA TYR A 14 -8.55 3.83 1.56
C TYR A 14 -7.11 4.31 1.33
N MET A 15 -6.20 3.40 0.94
CA MET A 15 -4.89 3.79 0.43
C MET A 15 -5.02 4.72 -0.78
N GLY A 16 -5.92 4.40 -1.72
CA GLY A 16 -6.25 5.25 -2.86
C GLY A 16 -6.74 6.63 -2.44
N THR A 17 -7.61 6.72 -1.43
CA THR A 17 -8.05 8.02 -0.86
C THR A 17 -6.88 8.82 -0.29
N ALA A 18 -5.97 8.18 0.44
CA ALA A 18 -4.78 8.84 0.98
C ALA A 18 -3.86 9.38 -0.13
N ILE A 19 -3.58 8.56 -1.15
CA ILE A 19 -2.78 8.95 -2.33
C ILE A 19 -3.43 10.14 -3.04
N ALA A 20 -4.73 10.08 -3.31
CA ALA A 20 -5.45 11.16 -3.98
C ALA A 20 -5.39 12.48 -3.18
N SER A 21 -5.55 12.40 -1.86
CA SER A 21 -5.44 13.55 -0.97
C SER A 21 -4.04 14.18 -1.02
N ILE A 22 -2.99 13.35 -0.95
CA ILE A 22 -1.60 13.80 -1.04
C ILE A 22 -1.34 14.50 -2.38
N LEU A 23 -1.74 13.87 -3.49
CA LEU A 23 -1.54 14.44 -4.83
C LEU A 23 -2.25 15.80 -4.98
N LYS A 24 -3.49 15.92 -4.48
CA LYS A 24 -4.28 17.17 -4.55
C LYS A 24 -3.73 18.32 -3.70
N ASN A 25 -3.00 18.02 -2.63
CA ASN A 25 -2.51 19.03 -1.68
C ASN A 25 -1.00 19.28 -1.78
N SER A 26 -0.30 18.59 -2.68
CA SER A 26 1.13 18.78 -2.93
C SER A 26 1.40 19.99 -3.84
N LEU A 27 2.59 20.58 -3.72
CA LEU A 27 3.03 21.68 -4.60
C LEU A 27 3.19 21.20 -6.04
N GLU A 28 2.92 22.02 -7.05
CA GLU A 28 2.91 21.60 -8.46
C GLU A 28 4.23 20.95 -8.92
N ASP A 29 5.37 21.50 -8.51
CA ASP A 29 6.72 21.05 -8.85
C ASP A 29 7.27 19.93 -7.93
N GLU A 30 6.51 19.55 -6.90
CA GLU A 30 6.93 18.52 -5.96
C GLU A 30 6.89 17.13 -6.60
N LYS A 31 8.06 16.51 -6.73
CA LYS A 31 8.19 15.12 -7.18
C LYS A 31 7.80 14.15 -6.06
N ILE A 32 6.82 13.29 -6.31
CA ILE A 32 6.31 12.32 -5.34
C ILE A 32 6.56 10.90 -5.85
N ILE A 33 7.10 10.06 -4.98
CA ILE A 33 7.33 8.64 -5.21
C ILE A 33 6.60 7.86 -4.12
N PHE A 34 5.65 7.02 -4.53
CA PHE A 34 4.92 6.12 -3.64
C PHE A 34 5.54 4.73 -3.67
N HIS A 35 5.81 4.18 -2.49
CA HIS A 35 6.24 2.81 -2.28
C HIS A 35 5.10 2.04 -1.62
N LEU A 36 4.42 1.20 -2.40
CA LEU A 36 3.21 0.50 -1.98
C LEU A 36 3.55 -0.95 -1.66
N ILE A 37 3.49 -1.30 -0.37
CA ILE A 37 3.62 -2.67 0.09
C ILE A 37 2.30 -3.38 -0.17
N ASP A 38 2.35 -4.30 -1.12
CA ASP A 38 1.24 -4.99 -1.71
C ASP A 38 0.96 -6.32 -0.98
N GLY A 39 -0.02 -6.28 -0.08
CA GLY A 39 -0.51 -7.42 0.69
C GLY A 39 -1.44 -8.37 -0.05
N GLY A 40 -1.37 -8.42 -1.39
CA GLY A 40 -2.29 -9.20 -2.21
C GLY A 40 -3.45 -8.37 -2.78
N ILE A 41 -3.19 -7.11 -3.14
CA ILE A 41 -4.12 -6.22 -3.81
C ILE A 41 -4.45 -6.77 -5.21
N THR A 42 -5.74 -6.83 -5.54
CA THR A 42 -6.19 -7.31 -6.85
C THR A 42 -5.71 -6.41 -7.97
N LYS A 43 -5.59 -6.98 -9.18
CA LYS A 43 -5.26 -6.20 -10.39
C LYS A 43 -6.20 -5.01 -10.58
N GLU A 44 -7.51 -5.21 -10.38
CA GLU A 44 -8.51 -4.14 -10.50
C GLU A 44 -8.22 -2.96 -9.56
N ASN A 45 -7.89 -3.23 -8.30
CA ASN A 45 -7.57 -2.17 -7.33
C ASN A 45 -6.22 -1.51 -7.62
N LYS A 46 -5.23 -2.27 -8.12
CA LYS A 46 -3.95 -1.68 -8.59
C LYS A 46 -4.17 -0.76 -9.78
N ASP A 47 -4.98 -1.16 -10.75
CA ASP A 47 -5.31 -0.34 -11.92
C ASP A 47 -6.00 0.97 -11.50
N LYS A 48 -6.92 0.90 -10.53
CA LYS A 48 -7.54 2.09 -9.91
C LYS A 48 -6.51 3.00 -9.23
N ILE A 49 -5.58 2.45 -8.45
CA ILE A 49 -4.51 3.23 -7.80
C ILE A 49 -3.61 3.88 -8.85
N LEU A 50 -3.20 3.14 -9.89
CA LEU A 50 -2.36 3.66 -10.96
C LEU A 50 -3.05 4.77 -11.75
N SER A 51 -4.38 4.70 -11.89
CA SER A 51 -5.16 5.75 -12.56
C SER A 51 -5.04 7.11 -11.87
N LEU A 52 -4.73 7.16 -10.56
CA LEU A 52 -4.57 8.41 -9.80
C LEU A 52 -3.42 9.30 -10.28
N LYS A 53 -2.51 8.78 -11.12
CA LYS A 53 -1.52 9.59 -11.84
C LYS A 53 -2.16 10.69 -12.70
N ASN A 54 -3.44 10.56 -13.04
CA ASN A 54 -4.21 11.61 -13.71
C ASN A 54 -4.45 12.87 -12.84
N ILE A 55 -4.31 12.78 -11.52
CA ILE A 55 -4.44 13.92 -10.60
C ILE A 55 -3.19 14.80 -10.69
N LYS A 56 -2.01 14.16 -10.69
CA LYS A 56 -0.69 14.76 -10.78
C LYS A 56 0.33 13.67 -11.09
N GLU A 57 1.32 13.99 -11.92
CA GLU A 57 2.41 13.08 -12.25
C GLU A 57 3.14 12.59 -10.99
N CYS A 58 3.24 11.27 -10.83
CA CYS A 58 3.95 10.65 -9.72
C CYS A 58 4.45 9.24 -10.09
N GLU A 59 5.46 8.79 -9.34
CA GLU A 59 5.96 7.43 -9.42
C GLU A 59 5.25 6.55 -8.38
N ILE A 60 4.90 5.32 -8.78
CA ILE A 60 4.24 4.35 -7.92
C ILE A 60 4.92 3.00 -8.12
N ASN A 61 5.55 2.50 -7.06
CA ASN A 61 6.27 1.24 -7.03
C ASN A 61 5.56 0.26 -6.10
N PHE A 62 5.26 -0.94 -6.58
CA PHE A 62 4.66 -1.99 -5.77
C PHE A 62 5.72 -2.99 -5.29
N TYR A 63 5.66 -3.35 -4.02
CA TYR A 63 6.54 -4.33 -3.40
C TYR A 63 5.68 -5.41 -2.73
N THR A 64 5.79 -6.65 -3.20
CA THR A 64 5.05 -7.77 -2.60
C THR A 64 5.97 -8.46 -1.59
N PRO A 65 5.63 -8.46 -0.28
CA PRO A 65 6.38 -9.21 0.72
C PRO A 65 6.13 -10.71 0.57
N ASP A 66 6.87 -11.54 1.30
CA ASP A 66 6.54 -12.97 1.43
C ASP A 66 5.30 -13.15 2.31
N ILE A 67 4.12 -12.90 1.72
CA ILE A 67 2.82 -12.96 2.38
C ILE A 67 2.64 -14.30 3.08
N LYS A 68 3.04 -15.40 2.42
CA LYS A 68 2.89 -16.75 2.95
C LYS A 68 3.71 -16.95 4.23
N MET A 69 4.96 -16.50 4.26
CA MET A 69 5.79 -16.54 5.47
C MET A 69 5.12 -15.77 6.62
N TYR A 70 4.57 -14.58 6.35
CA TYR A 70 3.90 -13.77 7.36
C TYR A 70 2.59 -14.37 7.85
N ASP A 71 1.78 -14.94 6.96
CA ASP A 71 0.56 -15.66 7.33
C ASP A 71 0.88 -16.87 8.20
N GLU A 72 1.86 -17.69 7.82
CA GLU A 72 2.29 -18.85 8.60
C GLU A 72 2.88 -18.47 9.97
N TRP A 73 3.58 -17.34 10.05
CA TRP A 73 4.10 -16.83 11.31
C TRP A 73 2.98 -16.28 12.19
N PHE A 74 2.08 -15.49 11.61
CA PHE A 74 0.91 -14.93 12.29
C PHE A 74 0.00 -16.03 12.85
N GLU A 75 -0.13 -17.14 12.13
CA GLU A 75 -0.93 -18.29 12.56
C GLU A 75 -0.46 -18.88 13.90
N LYS A 76 0.83 -18.73 14.24
CA LYS A 76 1.45 -19.21 15.48
C LYS A 76 1.28 -18.26 16.67
N ILE A 77 0.72 -17.07 16.44
CA ILE A 77 0.54 -16.05 17.49
C ILE A 77 -0.81 -16.30 18.21
N PRO A 78 -0.84 -16.33 19.55
CA PRO A 78 -2.06 -16.64 20.31
C PRO A 78 -3.14 -15.53 20.25
N SER A 79 -2.78 -14.29 19.93
CA SER A 79 -3.70 -13.14 19.89
C SER A 79 -3.87 -12.60 18.47
N LYS A 80 -4.97 -12.98 17.80
CA LYS A 80 -5.29 -12.57 16.41
C LYS A 80 -6.50 -11.61 16.29
N VAL A 81 -7.03 -11.14 17.42
CA VAL A 81 -8.41 -10.61 17.48
C VAL A 81 -8.59 -9.27 16.73
N HIS A 82 -7.55 -8.46 16.58
CA HIS A 82 -7.70 -7.07 16.12
C HIS A 82 -6.71 -6.65 15.01
N PHE A 83 -5.91 -7.58 14.47
CA PHE A 83 -4.94 -7.27 13.42
C PHE A 83 -4.68 -8.50 12.54
N SER A 84 -4.13 -8.28 11.35
CA SER A 84 -3.75 -9.33 10.40
C SER A 84 -2.23 -9.39 10.21
N ALA A 85 -1.76 -10.43 9.50
CA ALA A 85 -0.37 -10.56 9.09
C ALA A 85 0.16 -9.32 8.33
N ALA A 86 -0.74 -8.55 7.69
CA ALA A 86 -0.42 -7.32 6.99
C ALA A 86 0.24 -6.24 7.85
N MET A 87 0.06 -6.29 9.18
CA MET A 87 0.79 -5.42 10.11
C MET A 87 2.31 -5.59 10.01
N PHE A 88 2.77 -6.80 9.66
CA PHE A 88 4.18 -7.19 9.68
C PHE A 88 4.87 -7.06 8.32
N TYR A 89 4.13 -6.82 7.23
CA TYR A 89 4.71 -6.73 5.88
C TYR A 89 5.85 -5.71 5.75
N ARG A 90 5.79 -4.63 6.56
CA ARG A 90 6.83 -3.60 6.61
C ARG A 90 8.18 -4.10 7.14
N ILE A 91 8.26 -5.26 7.80
CA ILE A 91 9.52 -5.79 8.34
C ILE A 91 10.44 -6.29 7.21
N SER A 92 9.89 -6.67 6.06
CA SER A 92 10.65 -7.24 4.94
C SER A 92 11.21 -6.22 3.96
N ILE A 93 10.96 -4.92 4.13
CA ILE A 93 11.20 -3.89 3.11
C ILE A 93 12.09 -2.78 3.64
#